data_AF-A0A1F8EYS0-F1
#
_entry.id   AF-A0A1F8EYS0-F1
#
_cell.length_a   1.000
_cell.length_b   1.000
_cell.length_c   1.000
_cell.angle_alpha   90.00
_cell.angle_beta   90.00
_cell.angle_gamma   90.00
#
_symmetry.space_group_name_H-M   'P 1'
#
loop_
_entity.id
_entity.type
_entity.pdbx_description
1 polymer ?
#
loop_
_entity_poly.entity_id
_entity_poly.type
_entity_poly.pdbx_seq_one_letter_code
_entity_poly.pdbx_strand_id
1 'polypeptide(L)'
;MSGHLKLYLIVLIVAVAAIFGFLQWQKYKTAQTPVEKPAGIGSDLYQKTGNPAENLPAINPLDNKPDVNPLSEANPFSDIKTNPFK
;
A
#
# COMPACT_ATOMS: atom_id res chain seq x y z
N MET A 1 -9.42 -52.49 -30.24
CA MET A 1 -9.51 -51.59 -29.05
C MET A 1 -10.81 -51.91 -28.33
N SER A 2 -10.74 -52.41 -27.08
CA SER A 2 -11.94 -52.80 -26.32
C SER A 2 -12.83 -51.58 -26.08
N GLY A 3 -14.15 -51.77 -26.06
CA GLY A 3 -15.11 -50.67 -25.90
C GLY A 3 -14.87 -49.85 -24.62
N HIS A 4 -14.37 -50.49 -23.57
CA HIS A 4 -14.00 -49.84 -22.31
C HIS A 4 -12.84 -48.86 -22.48
N LEU A 5 -11.83 -49.18 -23.30
CA LEU A 5 -10.71 -48.28 -23.57
C LEU A 5 -11.16 -46.97 -24.21
N LYS A 6 -12.13 -47.04 -25.14
CA LYS A 6 -12.72 -45.84 -25.78
C LYS A 6 -13.50 -45.01 -24.77
N LEU A 7 -14.24 -45.67 -23.88
CA LEU A 7 -15.03 -45.03 -22.83
C LEU A 7 -14.13 -44.29 -21.83
N TYR A 8 -13.04 -44.92 -21.37
CA TYR A 8 -12.05 -44.28 -20.51
C TYR A 8 -11.37 -43.09 -21.18
N LEU A 9 -11.03 -43.21 -22.48
CA LEU A 9 -10.44 -42.11 -23.24
C LEU A 9 -11.38 -40.91 -23.32
N ILE A 10 -12.68 -41.15 -23.59
CA ILE A 10 -13.69 -40.09 -23.66
C ILE A 10 -13.84 -39.41 -22.30
N VAL A 11 -13.93 -40.17 -21.22
CA VAL A 11 -14.05 -39.62 -19.85
C VAL A 11 -12.82 -38.78 -19.50
N LEU A 12 -11.62 -39.23 -19.85
CA LEU A 12 -10.38 -38.49 -19.64
C LEU A 12 -10.39 -37.14 -20.36
N ILE A 13 -10.78 -37.13 -21.64
CA ILE A 13 -10.84 -35.90 -22.45
C ILE A 13 -11.84 -34.90 -21.85
N VAL A 14 -13.03 -35.39 -21.46
CA VAL A 14 -14.06 -34.54 -20.84
C VAL A 14 -13.57 -33.97 -19.50
N ALA A 15 -12.90 -34.77 -18.68
CA ALA A 15 -12.35 -34.33 -17.40
C ALA A 15 -11.27 -33.24 -17.60
N VAL A 16 -10.35 -33.43 -18.55
CA VAL A 16 -9.30 -32.44 -18.87
C VAL A 16 -9.91 -31.14 -19.39
N ALA A 17 -10.91 -31.22 -20.28
CA ALA A 17 -11.59 -30.04 -20.80
C ALA A 17 -12.33 -29.26 -19.70
N ALA A 18 -12.99 -29.96 -18.77
CA ALA A 18 -13.67 -29.34 -17.64
C ALA A 18 -12.69 -28.65 -16.68
N ILE A 19 -11.56 -29.30 -16.35
CA ILE A 19 -10.52 -28.72 -15.49
C ILE A 19 -9.90 -27.48 -16.16
N PHE A 20 -9.55 -27.58 -17.44
CA PHE A 20 -8.96 -26.46 -18.17
C PHE A 20 -9.94 -25.28 -18.29
N GLY A 21 -11.20 -25.54 -18.59
CA GLY A 21 -12.26 -24.54 -18.62
C GLY A 21 -12.47 -23.85 -17.27
N PHE A 22 -12.47 -24.61 -16.18
CA PHE A 22 -12.60 -24.08 -14.81
C PHE A 22 -11.42 -23.18 -14.43
N LEU A 23 -10.18 -23.60 -14.72
CA LEU A 23 -8.98 -22.82 -14.43
C LEU A 23 -8.94 -21.50 -15.21
N GLN A 24 -9.36 -21.52 -16.49
CA GLN A 24 -9.47 -20.30 -17.27
C GLN A 24 -10.56 -19.38 -16.73
N TRP A 25 -11.74 -19.93 -16.40
CA TRP A 25 -12.83 -19.14 -15.82
C TRP A 25 -12.45 -18.46 -14.50
N GLN A 26 -11.70 -19.14 -13.63
CA GLN A 26 -11.14 -18.52 -12.42
C GLN A 26 -10.20 -17.35 -12.75
N LYS A 27 -9.30 -17.50 -13.72
CA LYS A 27 -8.40 -16.41 -14.14
C LYS A 27 -9.17 -15.19 -14.65
N TYR A 28 -10.24 -15.39 -15.42
CA TYR A 28 -11.08 -14.29 -15.91
C TYR A 28 -11.83 -13.58 -14.77
N LYS A 29 -12.30 -14.30 -13.75
CA LYS A 29 -12.92 -13.65 -12.57
C LYS A 29 -11.92 -12.87 -11.72
N THR A 30 -10.71 -13.40 -11.54
CA THR A 30 -9.64 -12.75 -10.77
C THR A 30 -9.04 -11.54 -11.51
N ALA A 31 -9.07 -11.53 -12.85
CA ALA A 31 -8.58 -10.39 -13.64
C ALA A 31 -9.52 -9.17 -13.63
N GLN A 32 -10.78 -9.32 -13.18
CA GLN A 32 -11.77 -8.22 -13.14
C GLN A 32 -11.76 -7.45 -11.82
N THR A 33 -11.11 -7.95 -10.77
CA THR A 33 -10.71 -7.09 -9.67
C THR A 33 -9.53 -6.27 -10.15
N PRO A 34 -9.68 -4.94 -10.39
CA PRO A 34 -8.49 -4.11 -10.53
C PRO A 34 -7.66 -4.35 -9.27
N VAL A 35 -6.47 -4.90 -9.45
CA VAL A 35 -5.45 -4.80 -8.42
C VAL A 35 -5.27 -3.31 -8.26
N GLU A 36 -5.88 -2.73 -7.22
CA GLU A 36 -5.44 -1.45 -6.70
C GLU A 36 -3.96 -1.66 -6.40
N LYS A 37 -3.10 -1.25 -7.34
CA LYS A 37 -1.70 -1.06 -7.03
C LYS A 37 -1.74 0.00 -5.94
N PRO A 38 -1.31 -0.27 -4.69
CA PRO A 38 -1.22 0.77 -3.68
C PRO A 38 -0.10 1.79 -4.01
N ALA A 39 0.41 1.75 -5.24
CA ALA A 39 1.54 2.51 -5.68
C ALA A 39 1.08 3.70 -6.53
N GLY A 40 0.57 4.73 -5.85
CA GLY A 40 0.51 6.07 -6.44
C GLY A 40 1.92 6.63 -6.67
N ILE A 41 2.06 7.71 -7.44
CA ILE A 41 3.34 8.32 -7.88
C ILE A 41 4.36 8.54 -6.73
N GLY A 42 3.91 8.61 -5.47
CA GLY A 42 4.77 8.75 -4.28
C GLY A 42 5.25 7.46 -3.59
N SER A 43 4.66 6.29 -3.86
CA SER A 43 5.07 5.03 -3.19
C SER A 43 6.46 4.56 -3.60
N ASP A 44 6.78 4.73 -4.88
CA ASP A 44 8.04 4.26 -5.46
C ASP A 44 9.19 5.14 -4.97
N LEU A 45 8.91 6.43 -4.75
CA LEU A 45 9.84 7.37 -4.12
C LEU A 45 10.06 7.00 -2.65
N TYR A 46 9.02 6.69 -1.89
CA TYR A 46 9.17 6.28 -0.48
C TYR A 46 9.95 4.96 -0.35
N GLN A 47 9.67 3.97 -1.19
CA GLN A 47 10.37 2.68 -1.18
C GLN A 47 11.84 2.80 -1.61
N LYS A 48 12.14 3.68 -2.58
CA LYS A 48 13.52 3.88 -3.07
C LYS A 48 14.38 4.72 -2.13
N THR A 49 13.77 5.67 -1.42
CA THR A 49 14.50 6.65 -0.59
C THR A 49 14.54 6.25 0.88
N GLY A 50 13.76 5.24 1.30
CA GLY A 50 13.65 4.82 2.68
C GLY A 50 12.88 5.82 3.56
N ASN A 51 12.74 5.51 4.84
CA ASN A 51 12.10 6.41 5.80
C ASN A 51 13.08 7.56 6.17
N PRO A 52 12.78 8.83 5.81
CA PRO A 52 13.66 9.96 6.13
C PRO A 52 13.85 10.16 7.64
N ALA A 53 12.91 9.68 8.46
CA ALA A 53 12.99 9.77 9.91
C ALA A 53 14.16 8.97 10.51
N GLU A 54 14.68 7.95 9.79
CA GLU A 54 15.84 7.16 10.23
C GLU A 54 17.15 7.96 10.17
N ASN A 55 17.20 9.05 9.38
CA ASN A 55 18.37 9.89 9.21
C ASN A 55 18.27 11.23 9.97
N LEU A 56 17.32 11.36 10.91
CA LEU A 56 17.21 12.57 11.71
C LEU A 56 18.41 12.67 12.67
N PRO A 57 19.02 13.85 12.82
CA PRO A 57 20.06 14.05 13.82
C PRO A 57 19.50 13.81 15.22
N ALA A 58 20.30 13.20 16.10
CA ALA A 58 19.91 12.88 17.47
C ALA A 58 19.59 14.12 18.33
N ILE A 59 19.97 15.31 17.85
CA ILE A 59 19.82 16.58 18.53
C ILE A 59 19.04 17.51 17.61
N ASN A 60 17.99 18.16 18.12
CA ASN A 60 17.26 19.15 17.36
C ASN A 60 18.15 20.40 17.24
N PRO A 61 18.56 20.80 16.01
CA PRO A 61 19.44 21.95 15.81
C PRO A 61 18.81 23.28 16.26
N LEU A 62 17.50 23.28 16.53
CA LEU A 62 16.76 24.43 17.01
C LEU A 62 16.63 24.52 18.54
N ASP A 63 17.08 23.52 19.30
CA ASP A 63 16.95 23.51 20.78
C ASP A 63 17.74 24.65 21.45
N ASN A 64 18.85 25.08 20.85
CA ASN A 64 19.69 26.17 21.36
C ASN A 64 19.66 27.40 20.45
N LYS A 65 18.66 27.53 19.56
CA LYS A 65 18.60 28.68 18.66
C LYS A 65 18.31 29.96 19.48
N PRO A 66 18.98 31.09 19.17
CA PRO A 66 18.57 32.37 19.73
C PRO A 66 17.13 32.69 19.31
N ASP A 67 16.39 33.38 20.18
CA ASP A 67 15.11 33.95 19.77
C ASP A 67 15.38 35.12 18.82
N VAL A 68 15.18 34.85 17.54
CA VAL A 68 15.37 35.83 16.46
C VAL A 68 14.06 36.51 16.09
N ASN A 69 12.96 36.26 16.80
CA ASN A 69 11.70 36.95 16.53
C ASN A 69 11.79 38.40 17.05
N PRO A 70 11.91 39.41 16.18
CA PRO A 70 12.05 40.81 16.60
C PRO A 70 10.76 41.37 17.20
N LEU A 71 9.68 40.59 17.19
CA LEU A 71 8.36 40.92 17.71
C LEU A 71 7.96 39.99 18.87
N SER A 72 8.88 39.21 19.44
CA SER A 72 8.59 38.30 20.56
C SER A 72 8.02 39.06 21.77
N GLU A 73 8.50 40.28 22.01
CA GLU A 73 8.01 41.18 23.06
C GLU A 73 6.85 42.09 22.61
N ALA A 74 6.53 42.11 21.32
CA ALA A 74 5.49 42.96 20.75
C ALA A 74 4.11 42.29 20.72
N ASN A 75 4.01 40.99 21.04
CA ASN A 75 2.74 40.31 21.14
C ASN A 75 2.10 40.59 22.53
N PRO A 76 1.03 41.40 22.63
CA PRO A 76 0.37 41.67 23.91
C PRO A 76 -0.42 40.46 24.44
N PHE A 77 -0.49 39.36 23.70
CA PHE A 77 -1.09 38.10 24.10
C PHE A 77 0.01 37.10 24.47
N SER A 78 0.57 37.24 25.68
CA SER A 78 1.53 36.31 26.27
C SER A 78 0.89 35.03 26.80
N ASP A 79 -0.42 35.06 27.08
CA ASP A 79 -1.14 33.95 27.65
C ASP A 79 -1.62 33.00 26.54
N ILE A 80 -1.00 31.83 26.47
CA ILE A 80 -1.53 30.70 25.70
C ILE A 80 -2.92 30.41 26.25
N LYS A 81 -3.96 30.80 25.50
CA LYS A 81 -5.34 30.45 25.83
C LYS A 81 -5.45 28.93 25.85
N THR A 82 -5.54 28.35 27.04
CA THR A 82 -5.73 26.91 27.20
C THR A 82 -7.08 26.55 26.59
N ASN A 83 -7.14 25.45 25.84
CA ASN A 83 -8.39 24.97 25.24
C ASN A 83 -9.42 24.71 26.38
N PRO A 84 -10.57 25.41 26.40
CA PRO A 84 -11.57 25.28 27.47
C PRO A 84 -12.37 23.95 27.41
N PHE A 85 -12.08 23.09 26.44
CA PHE A 85 -12.70 21.77 26.27
C PHE A 85 -11.72 20.61 26.52
N LYS A 86 -10.58 20.87 27.18
CA LYS A 86 -9.76 19.82 27.79
C LYS A 86 -10.32 19.42 29.15
#